data_AF-A0A6B2H4Q4-F1
#
_entry.id   AF-A0A6B2H4Q4-F1
#
_cell.length_a   1.000
_cell.length_b   1.000
_cell.length_c   1.000
_cell.angle_alpha   90.00
_cell.angle_beta   90.00
_cell.angle_gamma   90.00
#
_symmetry.space_group_name_H-M   'P 1'
#
loop_
_entity.id
_entity.type
_entity.pdbx_description
1 polymer ?
#
loop_
_entity_poly.entity_id
_entity_poly.type
_entity_poly.pdbx_seq_one_letter_code
_entity_poly.pdbx_strand_id
1 'polypeptide(L)'
;MIKIYYTIFLALILVGCNQSISQTEKDYIKNLEEKNRALEKELQALKSEAESQEQPVKNSKAYFTIGSTEKEVLEAMGEPTAYLKTAPEAKKFIYGISTVYFYQDKVISYDNLDQNLNVKVAK
;
A
#
# COMPACT_ATOMS: atom_id res chain seq x y z
N MET A 1 -51.42 33.54 32.95
CA MET A 1 -50.16 33.99 32.30
C MET A 1 -48.94 33.16 32.71
N ILE A 2 -48.69 32.91 34.00
CA ILE A 2 -47.51 32.12 34.47
C ILE A 2 -47.38 30.70 33.87
N LYS A 3 -48.49 29.96 33.70
CA LYS A 3 -48.44 28.59 33.12
C LYS A 3 -47.97 28.54 31.66
N ILE A 4 -48.27 29.57 30.88
CA ILE A 4 -47.88 29.68 29.46
C ILE A 4 -46.36 29.94 29.33
N TYR A 5 -45.80 30.73 30.24
CA TYR A 5 -44.37 30.98 30.30
C TYR A 5 -43.58 29.71 30.63
N TYR A 6 -44.08 28.90 31.57
CA TYR A 6 -43.43 27.62 31.93
C TYR A 6 -43.46 26.62 30.77
N THR A 7 -44.55 26.55 30.01
CA THR A 7 -44.63 25.65 28.85
C THR A 7 -43.72 26.10 27.70
N ILE A 8 -43.61 27.40 27.45
CA ILE A 8 -42.70 27.94 26.43
C ILE A 8 -41.24 27.76 26.85
N PHE A 9 -40.92 28.01 28.12
CA PHE A 9 -39.58 27.85 28.68
C PHE A 9 -39.13 26.38 28.70
N LEU A 10 -40.01 25.44 29.06
CA LEU A 10 -39.73 24.00 29.03
C LEU A 10 -39.50 23.48 27.60
N ALA A 11 -40.26 24.00 26.61
CA ALA A 11 -40.07 23.64 25.21
C ALA A 11 -38.73 24.14 24.65
N LEU A 12 -38.27 25.33 25.05
CA LEU A 12 -36.97 25.87 24.62
C LEU A 12 -35.77 25.09 25.17
N ILE A 13 -35.87 24.56 26.40
CA ILE A 13 -34.81 23.74 27.01
C ILE A 13 -34.67 22.39 26.29
N LEU A 14 -35.78 21.76 25.89
CA LEU A 14 -35.75 20.48 25.17
C LEU A 14 -35.16 20.60 23.76
N VAL A 15 -35.33 21.73 23.08
CA VAL A 15 -34.75 22.00 21.76
C VAL A 15 -33.24 22.25 21.84
N GLY A 16 -32.76 22.91 22.91
CA GLY A 16 -31.37 23.31 23.07
C GLY A 16 -30.36 22.15 23.19
N CYS A 17 -30.71 21.05 23.86
CA CYS A 17 -29.81 19.90 24.05
C CYS A 17 -29.74 18.95 22.85
N ASN A 18 -30.80 18.88 22.03
CA ASN A 18 -30.83 17.99 20.86
C ASN A 18 -30.02 18.56 19.67
N GLN A 19 -30.00 19.89 19.54
CA GLN A 19 -29.29 20.57 18.45
C GLN A 19 -27.77 20.51 18.59
N SER A 20 -27.23 20.52 19.81
CA SER A 20 -25.78 20.41 20.04
C SER A 20 -25.24 19.01 19.71
N ILE A 21 -25.96 17.95 20.09
CA ILE A 21 -25.60 16.55 19.77
C ILE A 21 -25.60 16.34 18.24
N SER A 22 -26.64 16.77 17.54
CA SER A 22 -26.71 16.69 16.07
C SER A 22 -25.60 17.48 15.38
N GLN A 23 -25.17 18.61 15.96
CA GLN A 23 -24.09 19.41 15.39
C GLN A 23 -22.73 18.69 15.52
N THR A 24 -22.45 18.08 16.67
CA THR A 24 -21.21 17.33 16.88
C THR A 24 -21.08 16.11 15.95
N GLU A 25 -22.19 15.41 15.68
CA GLU A 25 -22.20 14.30 14.72
C GLU A 25 -21.92 14.78 13.29
N LYS A 26 -22.52 15.91 12.88
CA LYS A 26 -22.27 16.52 11.57
C LYS A 26 -20.82 16.96 11.41
N ASP A 27 -20.25 17.56 12.44
CA ASP A 27 -18.85 18.02 12.43
C ASP A 27 -17.88 16.82 12.35
N TYR A 28 -18.19 15.73 13.05
CA TYR A 28 -17.43 14.48 12.98
C TYR A 28 -17.49 13.85 11.58
N ILE A 29 -18.68 13.75 10.99
CA ILE A 29 -18.87 13.20 9.64
C ILE A 29 -18.08 14.03 8.62
N LYS A 30 -18.20 15.37 8.70
CA LYS A 30 -17.49 16.28 7.81
C LYS A 30 -15.97 16.13 7.92
N ASN A 31 -15.42 16.04 9.14
CA ASN A 31 -13.98 15.82 9.33
C ASN A 31 -13.52 14.48 8.76
N LEU A 32 -14.33 13.43 8.91
CA LEU A 32 -14.03 12.10 8.38
C LEU A 32 -14.04 12.08 6.85
N GLU A 33 -15.02 12.74 6.22
CA GLU A 33 -15.08 12.91 4.76
C GLU A 33 -13.89 13.69 4.21
N GLU A 34 -13.49 14.78 4.90
CA GLU A 34 -12.31 15.57 4.53
C GLU A 34 -11.02 14.73 4.60
N LYS A 35 -10.85 13.93 5.66
CA LYS A 35 -9.71 13.01 5.80
C LYS A 35 -9.71 11.92 4.74
N ASN A 36 -10.86 11.32 4.45
CA ASN A 36 -10.97 10.29 3.41
C ASN A 36 -10.64 10.86 2.02
N ARG A 37 -11.12 12.08 1.72
CA ARG A 37 -10.79 12.77 0.48
C ARG A 37 -9.30 13.13 0.38
N ALA A 38 -8.66 13.49 1.48
CA ALA A 38 -7.22 13.74 1.51
C ALA A 38 -6.45 12.43 1.27
N LEU A 39 -6.86 11.34 1.93
CA LEU A 39 -6.27 10.02 1.76
C LEU A 39 -6.40 9.50 0.32
N GLU A 40 -7.55 9.68 -0.31
CA GLU A 40 -7.76 9.32 -1.72
C GLU A 40 -6.85 10.12 -2.67
N LYS A 41 -6.62 11.41 -2.38
CA LYS A 41 -5.68 12.23 -3.15
C LYS A 41 -4.24 11.78 -2.96
N GLU A 42 -3.83 11.44 -1.74
CA GLU A 42 -2.52 10.86 -1.45
C GLU A 42 -2.36 9.52 -2.17
N LEU A 43 -3.37 8.66 -2.14
CA LEU A 43 -3.36 7.38 -2.85
C LEU A 43 -3.25 7.57 -4.37
N GLN A 44 -3.94 8.57 -4.93
CA GLN A 44 -3.85 8.90 -6.35
C GLN A 44 -2.46 9.47 -6.72
N ALA A 45 -1.89 10.33 -5.87
CA ALA A 45 -0.54 10.86 -6.08
C ALA A 45 0.51 9.74 -6.03
N LEU A 46 0.44 8.86 -5.03
CA LEU A 46 1.31 7.69 -4.91
C LEU A 46 1.14 6.73 -6.10
N LYS A 47 -0.09 6.53 -6.58
CA LYS A 47 -0.37 5.74 -7.78
C LYS A 47 0.24 6.38 -9.03
N SER A 48 0.11 7.70 -9.19
CA SER A 48 0.74 8.41 -10.31
C SER A 48 2.27 8.43 -10.23
N GLU A 49 2.84 8.37 -9.02
CA GLU A 49 4.28 8.26 -8.78
C GLU A 49 4.78 6.83 -9.05
N ALA A 50 3.98 5.81 -8.72
CA ALA A 50 4.22 4.42 -9.13
C ALA A 50 4.13 4.26 -10.66
N GLU A 51 3.16 4.91 -11.32
CA GLU A 51 3.00 4.92 -12.77
C GLU A 51 4.09 5.72 -13.50
N SER A 52 4.67 6.76 -12.87
CA SER A 52 5.83 7.48 -13.45
C SER A 52 7.18 6.79 -13.21
N GLN A 53 7.18 5.67 -12.47
CA GLN A 53 8.26 4.67 -12.44
C GLN A 53 7.96 3.41 -13.28
N GLU A 54 6.86 3.39 -14.03
CA GLU A 54 6.68 2.47 -15.16
C GLU A 54 7.41 3.04 -16.38
N GLN A 55 8.74 2.90 -16.38
CA GLN A 55 9.47 2.93 -17.64
C GLN A 55 8.88 1.86 -18.57
N PRO A 56 8.74 2.14 -19.89
CA PRO A 56 8.31 1.12 -20.83
C PRO A 56 9.38 0.05 -20.81
N VAL A 57 9.05 -1.14 -20.29
CA VAL A 57 9.98 -2.29 -20.27
C VAL A 57 10.10 -2.79 -21.71
N LYS A 58 10.87 -2.06 -22.50
CA LYS A 58 11.30 -2.42 -23.85
C LYS A 58 12.58 -3.25 -23.73
N ASN A 59 12.44 -4.38 -23.05
CA ASN A 59 13.22 -5.62 -23.17
C ASN A 59 12.83 -6.44 -21.94
N SER A 60 11.87 -7.35 -22.09
CA SER A 60 11.76 -8.48 -21.16
C SER A 60 13.11 -9.21 -21.22
N LYS A 61 14.02 -8.92 -20.28
CA LYS A 61 15.23 -9.71 -20.17
C LYS A 61 14.77 -11.14 -19.87
N ALA A 62 15.05 -12.06 -20.78
CA ALA A 62 14.68 -13.47 -20.61
C ALA A 62 15.43 -14.17 -19.46
N TYR A 63 16.32 -13.45 -18.77
CA TYR A 63 17.14 -13.95 -17.68
C TYR A 63 17.56 -12.81 -16.76
N PHE A 64 17.84 -13.15 -15.50
CA PHE A 64 18.49 -12.26 -14.53
C PHE A 64 19.95 -12.67 -14.30
N THR A 65 20.72 -11.79 -13.65
CA THR A 65 22.12 -12.05 -13.28
C THR A 65 22.35 -11.67 -11.81
N ILE A 66 23.51 -12.03 -11.26
CA ILE A 66 23.97 -11.40 -10.01
C ILE A 66 24.00 -9.87 -10.21
N GLY A 67 23.54 -9.12 -9.21
CA GLY A 67 23.39 -7.66 -9.23
C GLY A 67 22.08 -7.15 -9.84
N SER A 68 21.26 -8.03 -10.43
CA SER A 68 19.92 -7.66 -10.94
C SER A 68 19.03 -7.13 -9.82
N THR A 69 18.11 -6.24 -10.16
CA THR A 69 17.10 -5.75 -9.21
C THR A 69 15.95 -6.74 -9.07
N GLU A 70 15.12 -6.57 -8.04
CA GLU A 70 13.89 -7.35 -7.88
C GLU A 70 12.97 -7.24 -9.09
N LYS A 71 12.81 -6.03 -9.62
CA LYS A 71 12.01 -5.79 -10.82
C LYS A 71 12.53 -6.60 -12.00
N GLU A 72 13.84 -6.61 -12.24
CA GLU A 72 14.44 -7.41 -13.32
C GLU A 72 14.24 -8.92 -13.12
N VAL A 73 14.27 -9.40 -11.86
CA VAL A 73 13.98 -10.81 -11.55
C VAL A 73 12.51 -11.13 -11.82
N LEU A 74 11.58 -10.27 -11.40
CA LEU A 74 10.14 -10.44 -11.66
C LEU A 74 9.82 -10.37 -13.16
N GLU A 75 10.50 -9.53 -13.92
CA GLU A 75 10.38 -9.49 -15.39
C GLU A 75 10.87 -10.79 -16.05
N ALA A 76 11.95 -11.39 -15.53
CA ALA A 76 12.55 -12.60 -16.09
C ALA A 76 11.84 -13.90 -15.65
N MET A 77 11.25 -13.92 -14.46
CA MET A 77 10.74 -15.12 -13.80
C MET A 77 9.22 -15.10 -13.58
N GLY A 78 8.61 -13.93 -13.54
CA GLY A 78 7.26 -13.73 -13.01
C GLY A 78 7.20 -13.76 -11.48
N GLU A 79 5.98 -13.87 -10.96
CA GLU A 79 5.71 -13.92 -9.52
C GLU A 79 6.34 -15.16 -8.86
N PRO A 80 7.09 -15.00 -7.76
CA PRO A 80 7.59 -16.12 -6.97
C PRO A 80 6.46 -16.80 -6.21
N THR A 81 6.71 -18.05 -5.83
CA THR A 81 5.86 -18.81 -4.90
C THR A 81 5.77 -18.12 -3.54
N ALA A 82 6.85 -17.49 -3.08
CA ALA A 82 6.84 -16.74 -1.83
C ALA A 82 7.89 -15.62 -1.80
N TYR A 83 7.56 -14.57 -1.03
CA TYR A 83 8.41 -13.44 -0.69
C TYR A 83 8.77 -13.50 0.80
N LEU A 84 10.05 -13.57 1.14
CA LEU A 84 10.51 -13.62 2.53
C LEU A 84 11.49 -12.49 2.82
N LYS A 85 11.17 -11.64 3.80
CA LYS A 85 12.13 -10.69 4.37
C LYS A 85 12.93 -11.38 5.48
N THR A 86 14.25 -11.42 5.34
CA THR A 86 15.13 -12.13 6.30
C THR A 86 15.94 -11.19 7.19
N ALA A 87 16.15 -9.94 6.77
CA ALA A 87 16.77 -8.87 7.58
C ALA A 87 16.28 -7.50 7.07
N PRO A 88 16.67 -6.36 7.68
CA PRO A 88 16.25 -5.03 7.22
C PRO A 88 16.45 -4.77 5.72
N GLU A 89 17.59 -5.19 5.18
CA GLU A 89 17.99 -5.03 3.77
C GLU A 89 18.09 -6.36 3.02
N ALA A 90 17.74 -7.47 3.65
CA ALA A 90 17.86 -8.81 3.06
C ALA A 90 16.49 -9.45 2.87
N LYS A 91 16.29 -10.04 1.69
CA LYS A 91 15.06 -10.76 1.35
C LYS A 91 15.36 -11.90 0.38
N LYS A 92 14.38 -12.77 0.18
CA LYS A 92 14.47 -13.94 -0.68
C LYS A 92 13.19 -14.10 -1.49
N PHE A 93 13.33 -14.43 -2.77
CA PHE A 93 12.24 -14.90 -3.61
C PHE A 93 12.36 -16.42 -3.75
N ILE A 94 11.26 -17.13 -3.55
CA ILE A 94 11.20 -18.59 -3.64
C ILE A 94 10.43 -18.98 -4.89
N TYR A 95 11.02 -19.82 -5.73
CA TYR A 95 10.40 -20.39 -6.93
C TYR A 95 10.47 -21.92 -6.84
N GLY A 96 9.40 -22.56 -6.36
CA GLY A 96 9.45 -23.99 -6.01
C GLY A 96 10.46 -24.22 -4.89
N ILE A 97 11.46 -25.08 -5.11
CA ILE A 97 12.59 -25.25 -4.16
C ILE A 97 13.83 -24.42 -4.51
N SER A 98 13.79 -23.65 -5.60
CA SER A 98 14.85 -22.69 -5.92
C SER A 98 14.65 -21.38 -5.17
N THR A 99 15.75 -20.69 -4.87
CA THR A 99 15.75 -19.44 -4.08
C THR A 99 16.66 -18.40 -4.70
N VAL A 100 16.19 -17.16 -4.80
CA VAL A 100 17.00 -15.98 -5.17
C VAL A 100 17.18 -15.11 -3.93
N TYR A 101 18.42 -14.74 -3.62
CA TYR A 101 18.77 -13.98 -2.42
C TYR A 101 19.10 -12.54 -2.80
N PHE A 102 18.56 -11.61 -2.02
CA PHE A 102 18.73 -10.18 -2.22
C PHE A 102 19.38 -9.53 -1.00
N TYR A 103 20.22 -8.54 -1.27
CA TYR A 103 20.71 -7.58 -0.29
C TYR A 103 20.74 -6.20 -0.94
N GLN A 104 20.21 -5.17 -0.27
CA GLN A 104 20.11 -3.82 -0.83
C GLN A 104 19.46 -3.81 -2.22
N ASP A 105 18.33 -4.51 -2.35
CA ASP A 105 17.52 -4.64 -3.57
C ASP A 105 18.26 -5.21 -4.80
N LYS A 106 19.39 -5.90 -4.58
CA LYS A 106 20.17 -6.57 -5.62
C LYS A 106 20.35 -8.05 -5.35
N VAL A 107 20.29 -8.86 -6.41
CA VAL A 107 20.60 -10.29 -6.34
C VAL A 107 22.06 -10.47 -5.93
N ILE A 108 22.29 -11.15 -4.80
CA ILE A 108 23.62 -11.48 -4.29
C ILE A 108 24.01 -12.94 -4.52
N SER A 109 23.02 -13.85 -4.53
CA SER A 109 23.22 -15.28 -4.77
C SER A 109 21.90 -15.94 -5.16
N TYR A 110 21.96 -17.20 -5.59
CA TYR A 110 20.80 -18.02 -5.88
C TYR A 110 21.12 -19.51 -5.64
N ASP A 111 20.10 -20.28 -5.30
CA ASP A 111 20.10 -21.75 -5.29
C ASP A 111 19.11 -22.21 -6.36
N ASN A 112 19.60 -22.91 -7.40
CA ASN A 112 18.76 -23.37 -8.52
C ASN A 112 18.47 -24.88 -8.43
N LEU A 113 17.95 -25.33 -7.29
CA LEU A 113 17.75 -26.75 -6.99
C LEU A 113 16.73 -27.41 -7.95
N ASP A 114 15.70 -26.67 -8.37
CA ASP A 114 14.69 -27.14 -9.33
C ASP A 114 15.09 -26.94 -10.80
N GLN A 115 16.25 -26.31 -11.08
CA GLN A 115 16.67 -25.95 -12.44
C GLN A 115 15.65 -25.07 -13.20
N ASN A 116 14.82 -24.32 -12.47
CA ASN A 116 13.76 -23.47 -13.00
C ASN A 116 14.14 -21.98 -13.07
N LEU A 117 15.29 -21.57 -12.51
CA LEU A 117 15.72 -20.18 -12.55
C LEU A 117 16.29 -19.82 -13.93
N ASN A 118 15.73 -18.78 -14.55
CA ASN A 118 16.25 -18.12 -15.75
C ASN A 118 17.45 -17.23 -15.38
N VAL A 119 18.55 -17.83 -14.94
CA VAL A 119 19.76 -17.11 -14.53
C VAL A 119 20.87 -17.27 -15.58
N LYS A 120 21.58 -16.18 -15.87
CA LYS A 120 22.77 -16.20 -16.72
C LYS A 120 24.00 -15.90 -15.89
N VAL A 121 24.98 -16.80 -15.92
CA VAL A 121 26.29 -16.59 -15.30
C VAL A 121 27.15 -15.79 -16.27
N ALA A 122 27.75 -14.69 -15.79
CA ALA A 122 28.77 -13.99 -16.56
C ALA A 122 29.97 -14.93 -16.77
N LYS A 123 30.43 -15.04 -18.01
CA LYS A 123 31.57 -15.88 -18.39
C LYS A 123 32.89 -15.22 -18.03
#